data_AF-A0A1V0FWL7-F1
#
_entry.id   AF-A0A1V0FWL7-F1
#
_cell.length_a   1.000
_cell.length_b   1.000
_cell.length_c   1.000
_cell.angle_alpha   90.00
_cell.angle_beta   90.00
_cell.angle_gamma   90.00
#
_symmetry.space_group_name_H-M   'P 1'
#
loop_
_entity.id
_entity.type
_entity.pdbx_description
1 polymer ?
#
loop_
_entity_poly.entity_id
_entity_poly.type
_entity_poly.pdbx_seq_one_letter_code
_entity_poly.pdbx_strand_id
1 'polypeptide(L)' 'PVEDECPLKYKINDCCAQSDCRAGDICCSEPCGYVCRR' A
#
# COMPACT_ATOMS: atom_id res chain seq x y z
N PRO A 1 17.92 -10.20 0.78
CA PRO A 1 16.54 -9.72 0.53
C PRO A 1 16.27 -8.53 1.46
N VAL A 2 16.25 -7.32 0.91
CA VAL A 2 16.03 -6.10 1.70
C VAL A 2 14.70 -6.27 2.43
N GLU A 3 14.80 -6.40 3.75
CA GLU A 3 13.64 -6.52 4.59
C GLU A 3 12.91 -5.18 4.47
N ASP A 4 11.68 -5.30 4.03
CA ASP A 4 10.64 -4.31 3.81
C ASP A 4 10.29 -3.67 5.18
N GLU A 5 11.28 -3.08 5.84
CA GLU A 5 11.20 -2.53 7.19
C GLU A 5 10.44 -1.21 7.10
N CYS A 6 9.12 -1.34 7.19
CA CYS A 6 8.24 -0.22 7.33
C CYS A 6 8.67 0.65 8.54
N PRO A 7 9.02 1.95 8.36
CA PRO A 7 9.33 2.83 9.49
C PRO A 7 8.13 3.07 10.43
N LEU A 8 6.90 2.72 10.01
CA LEU A 8 5.73 2.72 10.89
C LEU A 8 5.69 1.43 11.71
N LYS A 9 5.51 1.56 13.02
CA LYS A 9 5.31 0.44 13.96
C LYS A 9 4.14 -0.49 13.60
N TYR A 10 3.27 -0.08 12.68
CA TYR A 10 2.11 -0.83 12.20
C TYR A 10 1.97 -0.64 10.68
N LYS A 11 1.78 -1.75 9.94
CA LYS A 11 1.42 -1.69 8.51
C LYS A 11 -0.02 -1.19 8.40
N ILE A 12 -0.22 -0.12 7.63
CA ILE A 12 -1.56 0.40 7.28
C ILE A 12 -1.78 0.09 5.81
N ASN A 13 -2.86 -0.63 5.53
CA ASN A 13 -3.30 -0.84 4.15
C ASN A 13 -4.43 0.14 3.86
N ASP A 14 -4.14 1.09 3.00
CA ASP A 14 -5.13 2.02 2.43
C ASP A 14 -6.04 1.29 1.42
N CYS A 15 -5.52 0.26 0.76
CA CYS A 15 -6.27 -0.63 -0.12
C CYS A 15 -5.92 -2.10 0.13
N CYS A 16 -6.84 -3.01 -0.16
CA CYS A 16 -6.54 -4.45 -0.19
C CYS A 16 -6.65 -4.99 -1.62
N ALA A 17 -7.52 -4.39 -2.41
CA ALA A 17 -7.70 -4.63 -3.83
C ALA A 17 -7.71 -3.32 -4.63
N GLN A 18 -7.45 -3.43 -5.94
CA GLN A 18 -7.55 -2.33 -6.90
C GLN A 18 -8.93 -1.64 -6.86
N SER A 19 -9.98 -2.38 -6.50
CA SER A 19 -11.35 -1.88 -6.38
C SER A 19 -11.60 -1.01 -5.14
N ASP A 20 -10.72 -1.06 -4.13
CA ASP A 20 -10.79 -0.16 -2.98
C ASP A 20 -10.31 1.26 -3.35
N CYS A 21 -9.45 1.36 -4.36
CA CYS A 21 -8.93 2.63 -4.86
C CYS A 21 -9.93 3.33 -5.78
N ARG A 22 -9.86 4.67 -5.80
CA ARG A 22 -10.70 5.47 -6.71
C ARG A 22 -10.36 5.14 -8.17
N ALA A 23 -11.33 5.38 -9.06
CA ALA A 23 -11.14 5.18 -10.48
C ALA A 23 -9.98 6.05 -11.01
N GLY A 24 -8.90 5.38 -11.45
CA GLY A 24 -7.66 6.01 -11.92
C GLY A 24 -6.48 5.84 -10.95
N ASP A 25 -6.72 5.46 -9.70
CA ASP A 25 -5.68 5.14 -8.74
C ASP A 25 -5.39 3.63 -8.75
N ILE A 26 -4.15 3.22 -8.49
CA ILE A 26 -3.65 1.85 -8.47
C ILE A 26 -3.28 1.46 -7.04
N CYS A 27 -3.69 0.25 -6.63
CA CYS A 27 -3.28 -0.30 -5.34
C CYS A 27 -1.85 -0.84 -5.45
N CYS A 28 -0.90 -0.08 -4.92
CA CYS A 28 0.53 -0.38 -4.99
C CYS A 28 1.01 -1.00 -3.67
N SER A 29 1.84 -2.03 -3.76
CA SER A 29 2.56 -2.56 -2.60
C SER A 29 3.75 -1.65 -2.29
N GLU A 30 3.68 -0.94 -1.18
CA GLU A 30 4.81 -0.19 -0.63
C GLU A 30 5.36 -0.90 0.62
N PRO A 31 6.54 -0.50 1.11
CA PRO A 31 7.19 -1.20 2.22
C PRO A 31 6.36 -1.23 3.51
N CYS A 32 5.44 -0.29 3.63
CA CYS A 32 4.56 -0.12 4.78
C CYS A 32 3.15 -0.68 4.63
N GLY A 33 2.85 -1.36 3.53
CA GLY A 33 1.51 -1.81 3.21
C GLY A 33 1.07 -1.36 1.83
N TYR A 34 -0.21 -1.53 1.57
CA TYR A 34 -0.82 -1.24 0.28
C TYR A 34 -1.42 0.15 0.26
N VAL A 35 -1.08 0.96 -0.74
CA VAL A 35 -1.56 2.35 -0.86
C VAL A 35 -2.14 2.62 -2.24
N CYS A 36 -3.22 3.42 -2.30
CA CYS A 36 -3.76 3.90 -3.56
C CYS A 36 -2.88 5.04 -4.11
N ARG A 37 -2.28 4.84 -5.28
CA ARG A 37 -1.44 5.82 -5.99
C ARG A 37 -2.02 6.14 -7.35
N ARG A 38 -2.11 7.43 -7.70
CA ARG A 38 -2.55 7.89 -9.02
C ARG A 38 -1.45 7.84 -10.07
#